data_AF-A0A960K6T5-F1
#
_entry.id   AF-A0A960K6T5-F1
#
_cell.length_a   1.000
_cell.length_b   1.000
_cell.length_c   1.000
_cell.angle_alpha   90.00
_cell.angle_beta   90.00
_cell.angle_gamma   90.00
#
_symmetry.space_group_name_H-M   'P 1'
#
loop_
_entity.id
_entity.type
_entity.pdbx_description
1 polymer ?
#
loop_
_entity_poly.entity_id
_entity_poly.type
_entity_poly.pdbx_seq_one_letter_code
_entity_poly.pdbx_strand_id
1 'polypeptide(L)'
;ESWLTVKGNQDRALHEATDERLQRNPTLAFVVSEVGREGVEWCQALPATAELEDVLLCHGTPASDEGLLLEEVESGYPRLREPAKVREDLEAYASATLVLCGHTHLPRAVQLPGGPLVVNPGSVGLPAYDHDVPCFHRMESGSPHASYAIAERRGGGPWSVEHFRIPYPHEEAARRAGELGRPDWQKWIRTGFAR
;
A
#
# COMPACT_ATOMS: atom_id res chain seq x y z
N GLU A 1 -3.82 16.41 -16.91
CA GLU A 1 -4.75 16.22 -15.78
C GLU A 1 -3.93 15.79 -14.57
N SER A 2 -4.25 16.29 -13.37
CA SER A 2 -3.57 15.88 -12.13
C SER A 2 -4.31 14.67 -11.54
N TRP A 3 -3.66 13.52 -11.52
CA TRP A 3 -4.16 12.33 -10.82
C TRP A 3 -4.16 12.58 -9.31
N LEU A 4 -5.26 12.23 -8.63
CA LEU A 4 -5.31 12.31 -7.17
C LEU A 4 -4.35 11.28 -6.59
N THR A 5 -3.44 11.72 -5.72
CA THR A 5 -2.38 10.88 -5.15
C THR A 5 -2.27 11.19 -3.67
N VAL A 6 -2.21 10.15 -2.83
CA VAL A 6 -1.96 10.26 -1.39
C VAL A 6 -0.59 9.68 -1.09
N LYS A 7 0.10 10.21 -0.08
CA LYS A 7 1.38 9.66 0.37
C LYS A 7 1.20 8.45 1.26
N GLY A 8 2.11 7.49 1.14
CA GLY A 8 2.28 6.41 2.09
C GLY A 8 3.43 6.64 3.08
N ASN A 9 3.63 5.66 3.96
CA ASN A 9 4.67 5.70 4.98
C ASN A 9 6.09 5.80 4.41
N GLN A 10 6.33 5.21 3.23
CA GLN A 10 7.63 5.31 2.57
C GLN A 10 7.88 6.71 1.98
N ASP A 11 6.86 7.38 1.43
CA ASP A 11 6.96 8.77 0.98
C ASP A 11 7.17 9.73 2.15
N ARG A 12 6.49 9.48 3.28
CA ARG A 12 6.71 10.21 4.52
C ARG A 12 8.14 10.05 5.02
N ALA A 13 8.66 8.83 5.00
CA ALA A 13 10.02 8.54 5.46
C ALA A 13 11.10 9.32 4.68
N LEU A 14 10.85 9.72 3.42
CA LEU A 14 11.80 10.49 2.62
C LEU A 14 12.03 11.91 3.16
N HIS A 15 10.96 12.64 3.48
CA HIS A 15 11.07 14.03 3.94
C HIS A 15 11.25 14.15 5.46
N GLU A 16 10.89 13.12 6.23
CA GLU A 16 11.18 13.02 7.66
C GLU A 16 12.55 12.37 7.95
N ALA A 17 13.35 12.09 6.92
CA ALA A 17 14.65 11.47 7.08
C ALA A 17 15.62 12.39 7.83
N THR A 18 16.13 11.94 8.97
CA THR A 18 17.25 12.59 9.66
C THR A 18 18.58 12.01 9.19
N ASP A 19 19.68 12.75 9.35
CA ASP A 19 21.02 12.26 9.02
C ASP A 19 21.34 10.93 9.74
N GLU A 20 20.95 10.81 11.00
CA GLU A 20 21.11 9.57 11.78
C GLU A 20 20.31 8.40 11.18
N ARG A 21 19.08 8.66 10.72
CA ARG A 21 18.24 7.63 10.08
C ARG A 21 18.81 7.22 8.72
N LEU A 22 19.31 8.16 7.93
CA LEU A 22 19.97 7.90 6.64
C LEU A 22 21.23 7.04 6.82
N GLN A 23 22.04 7.32 7.84
CA GLN A 23 23.23 6.51 8.15
C GLN A 23 22.88 5.07 8.56
N ARG A 24 21.75 4.86 9.24
CA ARG A 24 21.30 3.54 9.72
C ARG A 24 20.46 2.76 8.71
N ASN A 25 19.91 3.43 7.70
CA ASN A 25 19.07 2.81 6.67
C ASN A 25 19.64 3.09 5.27
N PRO A 26 20.53 2.22 4.77
CA PRO A 26 21.14 2.37 3.45
C PRO A 26 20.14 2.43 2.30
N THR A 27 18.97 1.78 2.44
CA THR A 27 17.91 1.86 1.43
C THR A 27 17.32 3.27 1.39
N LEU A 28 16.98 3.83 2.54
CA LEU A 28 16.42 5.19 2.60
C LEU A 28 17.43 6.21 2.07
N ALA A 29 18.71 6.08 2.43
CA ALA A 29 19.78 6.92 1.90
C ALA A 29 19.91 6.82 0.38
N PHE A 30 19.87 5.61 -0.17
CA PHE A 30 19.85 5.38 -1.61
C PHE A 30 18.65 6.07 -2.27
N VAL A 31 17.44 5.85 -1.77
CA VAL A 31 16.22 6.42 -2.38
C VAL A 31 16.22 7.95 -2.32
N VAL A 32 16.55 8.56 -1.17
CA VAL A 32 16.64 10.03 -1.03
C VAL A 32 17.66 10.61 -2.01
N SER A 33 18.79 9.93 -2.22
CA SER A 33 19.80 10.34 -3.20
C SER A 33 19.28 10.27 -4.64
N GLU A 34 18.59 9.18 -5.00
CA GLU A 34 18.11 8.94 -6.37
C GLU A 34 16.94 9.85 -6.77
N VAL A 35 15.96 10.07 -5.87
CA VAL A 35 14.81 10.93 -6.17
C VAL A 35 15.17 12.42 -6.09
N GLY A 36 16.24 12.76 -5.38
CA GLY A 36 16.73 14.12 -5.22
C GLY A 36 15.77 15.03 -4.47
N ARG A 37 16.15 16.31 -4.36
CA ARG A 37 15.38 17.31 -3.60
C ARG A 37 13.96 17.49 -4.14
N GLU A 38 13.79 17.54 -5.45
CA GLU A 38 12.49 17.74 -6.09
C GLU A 38 11.53 16.57 -5.81
N GLY A 39 12.02 15.33 -5.85
CA GLY A 39 11.22 14.16 -5.50
C GLY A 39 10.80 14.14 -4.04
N VAL A 40 11.71 14.52 -3.12
CA VAL A 40 11.38 14.65 -1.69
C VAL A 40 10.33 15.73 -1.45
N GLU A 41 10.49 16.92 -2.06
CA GLU A 41 9.52 18.02 -1.96
C GLU A 41 8.15 17.62 -2.53
N TRP A 42 8.13 16.85 -3.63
CA TRP A 42 6.89 16.30 -4.19
C TRP A 42 6.20 15.33 -3.21
N CYS A 43 6.92 14.35 -2.66
CA CYS A 43 6.37 13.41 -1.67
C CYS A 43 5.87 14.13 -0.40
N GLN A 44 6.54 15.20 0.03
CA GLN A 44 6.13 16.00 1.17
C GLN A 44 4.78 16.71 0.92
N ALA A 45 4.58 17.24 -0.29
CA ALA A 45 3.40 18.00 -0.67
C ALA A 45 2.14 17.12 -0.85
N LEU A 46 2.29 15.80 -1.01
CA LEU A 46 1.16 14.88 -1.12
C LEU A 46 0.33 14.84 0.19
N PRO A 47 -1.00 14.83 0.09
CA PRO A 47 -1.88 14.71 1.24
C PRO A 47 -1.84 13.29 1.82
N ALA A 48 -2.09 13.13 3.12
CA ALA A 48 -2.17 11.81 3.77
C ALA A 48 -3.47 11.06 3.43
N THR A 49 -4.57 11.81 3.26
CA THR A 49 -5.86 11.31 2.80
C THR A 49 -6.41 12.26 1.74
N ALA A 50 -7.30 11.76 0.88
CA ALA A 50 -8.02 12.59 -0.07
C ALA A 50 -9.44 12.08 -0.26
N GLU A 51 -10.36 12.98 -0.58
CA GLU A 51 -11.74 12.65 -0.89
C GLU A 51 -12.06 13.11 -2.32
N LEU A 52 -12.75 12.25 -3.07
CA LEU A 52 -13.30 12.56 -4.38
C LEU A 52 -14.76 12.12 -4.39
N GLU A 53 -15.67 13.09 -4.31
CA GLU A 53 -17.10 12.84 -4.12
C GLU A 53 -17.35 11.98 -2.87
N ASP A 54 -17.81 10.74 -3.03
CA ASP A 54 -18.06 9.76 -1.97
C ASP A 54 -17.02 8.63 -1.95
N VAL A 55 -15.82 8.92 -2.47
CA VAL A 55 -14.64 8.04 -2.44
C VAL A 55 -13.59 8.60 -1.49
N LEU A 56 -13.16 7.79 -0.52
CA LEU A 56 -12.04 8.09 0.37
C LEU A 56 -10.77 7.38 -0.12
N LEU A 57 -9.65 8.08 -0.11
CA LEU A 57 -8.32 7.55 -0.40
C LEU A 57 -7.43 7.67 0.84
N CYS A 58 -6.77 6.58 1.23
CA CYS A 58 -5.73 6.55 2.25
C CYS A 58 -4.69 5.47 1.91
N HIS A 59 -3.49 5.54 2.48
CA HIS A 59 -2.48 4.49 2.28
C HIS A 59 -2.69 3.29 3.20
N GLY A 60 -2.73 3.54 4.51
CA GLY A 60 -3.02 2.55 5.56
C GLY A 60 -4.47 2.68 6.03
N THR A 61 -4.66 3.16 7.25
CA THR A 61 -5.95 3.70 7.72
C THR A 61 -6.01 5.21 7.45
N PRO A 62 -7.19 5.85 7.51
CA PRO A 62 -7.28 7.31 7.35
C PRO A 62 -6.52 8.10 8.41
N ALA A 63 -6.24 7.51 9.58
CA ALA A 63 -5.52 8.14 10.68
C ALA A 63 -4.02 7.76 10.72
N SER A 64 -3.58 6.74 9.97
CA SER A 64 -2.20 6.24 10.02
C SER A 64 -1.79 5.56 8.71
N ASP A 65 -0.67 5.99 8.15
CA ASP A 65 -0.02 5.37 6.99
C ASP A 65 0.75 4.08 7.32
N GLU A 66 0.81 3.70 8.60
CA GLU A 66 1.36 2.42 9.07
C GLU A 66 0.26 1.44 9.52
N GLY A 67 -1.00 1.88 9.54
CA GLY A 67 -2.13 1.06 9.97
C GLY A 67 -2.57 0.07 8.89
N LEU A 68 -2.79 -1.19 9.27
CA LEU A 68 -3.36 -2.22 8.40
C LEU A 68 -4.90 -2.11 8.40
N LEU A 69 -5.51 -1.50 7.38
CA LEU A 69 -6.96 -1.25 7.37
C LEU A 69 -7.79 -2.54 7.28
N LEU A 70 -7.39 -3.48 6.42
CA LEU A 70 -8.17 -4.70 6.16
C LEU A 70 -7.62 -5.94 6.85
N GLU A 71 -6.33 -5.95 7.17
CA GLU A 71 -5.64 -7.10 7.75
C GLU A 71 -5.28 -6.88 9.23
N GLU A 72 -5.31 -7.95 10.00
CA GLU A 72 -4.65 -8.10 11.29
C GLU A 72 -3.55 -9.17 11.14
N VAL A 73 -2.47 -9.07 11.90
CA VAL A 73 -1.26 -9.89 11.68
C VAL A 73 -0.74 -10.59 12.94
N GLU A 74 -1.47 -10.51 14.05
CA GLU A 74 -1.08 -11.03 15.37
C GLU A 74 -0.81 -12.54 15.34
N SER A 75 -1.39 -13.27 14.39
CA SER A 75 -1.10 -14.70 14.16
C SER A 75 0.22 -14.99 13.42
N GLY A 76 0.99 -13.96 13.06
CA GLY A 76 2.16 -14.06 12.18
C GLY A 76 1.83 -14.18 10.69
N TYR A 77 0.54 -14.14 10.34
CA TYR A 77 0.01 -14.17 8.98
C TYR A 77 -1.18 -13.20 8.89
N PRO A 78 -1.41 -12.58 7.72
CA PRO A 78 -2.53 -11.68 7.51
C PRO A 78 -3.86 -12.42 7.57
N ARG A 79 -4.75 -11.94 8.41
CA ARG A 79 -6.17 -12.34 8.45
C ARG A 79 -7.04 -11.10 8.29
N LEU A 80 -8.22 -11.26 7.69
CA LEU A 80 -9.13 -10.14 7.58
C LEU A 80 -9.59 -9.70 8.97
N ARG A 81 -9.56 -8.39 9.21
CA ARG A 81 -10.14 -7.76 10.39
C ARG A 81 -11.64 -7.94 10.42
N GLU A 82 -12.20 -7.96 11.62
CA GLU A 82 -13.65 -7.90 11.81
C GLU A 82 -14.21 -6.58 11.22
N PRO A 83 -15.32 -6.61 10.47
CA PRO A 83 -15.88 -5.41 9.85
C PRO A 83 -16.17 -4.25 10.80
N ALA A 84 -16.47 -4.54 12.08
CA ALA A 84 -16.69 -3.52 13.10
C ALA A 84 -15.43 -2.67 13.36
N LYS A 85 -14.27 -3.31 13.49
CA LYS A 85 -12.98 -2.62 13.68
C LYS A 85 -12.60 -1.76 12.47
N VAL A 86 -12.89 -2.24 11.26
CA VAL A 86 -12.66 -1.46 10.03
C VAL A 86 -13.60 -0.25 9.99
N ARG A 87 -14.85 -0.40 10.45
CA ARG A 87 -15.81 0.70 10.52
C ARG A 87 -15.39 1.78 11.52
N GLU A 88 -14.84 1.40 12.67
CA GLU A 88 -14.30 2.32 13.68
C GLU A 88 -13.25 3.26 13.06
N ASP A 89 -12.32 2.71 12.26
CA ASP A 89 -11.30 3.51 11.53
C ASP A 89 -11.89 4.47 10.48
N LEU A 90 -13.15 4.26 10.09
CA LEU A 90 -13.86 5.02 9.05
C LEU A 90 -14.97 5.93 9.61
N GLU A 91 -15.14 6.03 10.93
CA GLU A 91 -16.26 6.77 11.55
C GLU A 91 -16.32 8.25 11.12
N ALA A 92 -15.15 8.89 10.97
CA ALA A 92 -15.05 10.27 10.49
C ALA A 92 -15.45 10.45 9.02
N TYR A 93 -15.61 9.36 8.26
CA TYR A 93 -15.87 9.33 6.83
C TYR A 93 -17.16 8.56 6.50
N ALA A 94 -18.20 8.77 7.31
CA ALA A 94 -19.46 8.03 7.23
C ALA A 94 -20.22 8.20 5.88
N SER A 95 -19.91 9.22 5.08
CA SER A 95 -20.48 9.44 3.75
C SER A 95 -19.78 8.67 2.63
N ALA A 96 -18.60 8.10 2.88
CA ALA A 96 -17.88 7.34 1.86
C ALA A 96 -18.64 6.06 1.50
N THR A 97 -18.79 5.80 0.20
CA THR A 97 -19.36 4.55 -0.32
C THR A 97 -18.29 3.64 -0.93
N LEU A 98 -17.11 4.19 -1.22
CA LEU A 98 -15.89 3.48 -1.61
C LEU A 98 -14.71 4.00 -0.77
N VAL A 99 -13.89 3.10 -0.26
CA VAL A 99 -12.62 3.42 0.39
C VAL A 99 -11.51 2.71 -0.37
N LEU A 100 -10.55 3.47 -0.88
CA LEU A 100 -9.35 2.97 -1.54
C LEU A 100 -8.19 3.02 -0.54
N CYS A 101 -7.65 1.85 -0.21
CA CYS A 101 -6.49 1.70 0.65
C CYS A 101 -5.35 0.97 -0.06
N GLY A 102 -4.17 0.93 0.57
CA GLY A 102 -2.99 0.24 0.07
C GLY A 102 -2.25 -0.45 1.21
N HIS A 103 -0.96 -0.14 1.34
CA HIS A 103 -0.06 -0.57 2.42
C HIS A 103 0.22 -2.09 2.54
N THR A 104 -0.78 -2.97 2.58
CA THR A 104 -0.60 -4.41 2.83
C THR A 104 -0.15 -5.21 1.60
N HIS A 105 -0.24 -4.60 0.41
CA HIS A 105 0.12 -5.19 -0.88
C HIS A 105 -0.75 -6.40 -1.30
N LEU A 106 -1.80 -6.72 -0.55
CA LEU A 106 -2.71 -7.81 -0.84
C LEU A 106 -3.97 -7.31 -1.54
N PRO A 107 -4.33 -7.85 -2.72
CA PRO A 107 -5.55 -7.44 -3.39
C PRO A 107 -6.78 -7.88 -2.58
N ARG A 108 -7.67 -6.93 -2.28
CA ARG A 108 -8.91 -7.11 -1.53
C ARG A 108 -10.04 -6.26 -2.10
N ALA A 109 -11.26 -6.80 -2.01
CA ALA A 109 -12.52 -6.07 -2.07
C ALA A 109 -13.39 -6.56 -0.92
N VAL A 110 -13.60 -5.73 0.09
CA VAL A 110 -14.35 -6.07 1.31
C VAL A 110 -15.55 -5.16 1.43
N GLN A 111 -16.74 -5.72 1.26
CA GLN A 111 -17.99 -5.00 1.48
C GLN A 111 -18.28 -4.95 2.99
N LEU A 112 -18.25 -3.76 3.60
CA LEU A 112 -18.67 -3.63 4.99
C LEU A 112 -20.21 -3.75 5.07
N PRO A 113 -20.78 -4.51 6.02
CA PRO A 113 -22.23 -4.66 6.16
C PRO A 113 -22.90 -3.30 6.42
N GLY A 114 -23.72 -2.81 5.48
CA GLY A 114 -24.34 -1.49 5.56
C GLY A 114 -23.34 -0.33 5.52
N GLY A 115 -22.16 -0.52 4.91
CA GLY A 115 -21.12 0.49 4.80
C GLY A 115 -20.47 0.52 3.40
N PRO A 116 -19.32 1.20 3.27
CA PRO A 116 -18.61 1.28 2.00
C PRO A 116 -18.06 -0.07 1.55
N LEU A 117 -17.76 -0.15 0.25
CA LEU A 117 -16.82 -1.12 -0.29
C LEU A 117 -15.40 -0.64 -0.01
N VAL A 118 -14.55 -1.46 0.61
CA VAL A 118 -13.14 -1.14 0.86
C VAL A 118 -12.27 -1.96 -0.10
N VAL A 119 -11.42 -1.29 -0.86
CA VAL A 119 -10.61 -1.90 -1.92
C VAL A 119 -9.14 -1.65 -1.65
N ASN A 120 -8.38 -2.74 -1.60
CA ASN A 120 -6.93 -2.71 -1.74
C ASN A 120 -6.59 -3.28 -3.12
N PRO A 121 -5.91 -2.52 -4.00
CA PRO A 121 -5.57 -2.98 -5.34
C PRO A 121 -4.42 -4.01 -5.36
N GLY A 122 -3.76 -4.22 -4.22
CA GLY A 122 -2.51 -4.95 -4.11
C GLY A 122 -1.32 -4.03 -4.39
N SER A 123 -0.20 -4.60 -4.83
CA SER A 123 1.02 -3.85 -5.12
C SER A 123 1.44 -3.98 -6.58
N VAL A 124 1.78 -2.84 -7.19
CA VAL A 124 2.35 -2.80 -8.54
C VAL A 124 3.81 -3.28 -8.52
N GLY A 125 4.61 -2.81 -7.56
CA GLY A 125 6.07 -2.94 -7.58
C GLY A 125 6.71 -3.80 -6.51
N LEU A 126 5.98 -4.14 -5.43
CA LEU A 126 6.51 -4.95 -4.33
C LEU A 126 5.48 -5.97 -3.85
N PRO A 127 5.39 -7.15 -4.50
CA PRO A 127 4.32 -8.11 -4.28
C PRO A 127 4.43 -8.92 -2.98
N ALA A 128 5.52 -8.80 -2.23
CA ALA A 128 5.68 -9.41 -0.91
C ALA A 128 6.64 -8.62 -0.02
N TYR A 129 6.52 -8.81 1.29
CA TYR A 129 7.49 -8.38 2.30
C TYR A 129 7.29 -9.14 3.61
N ASP A 130 8.32 -9.15 4.45
CA ASP A 130 8.20 -9.46 5.87
C ASP A 130 8.43 -8.22 6.73
N HIS A 131 7.89 -8.24 7.94
CA HIS A 131 8.01 -7.14 8.88
C HIS A 131 7.88 -7.64 10.33
N ASP A 132 8.62 -7.02 11.26
CA ASP A 132 8.75 -7.48 12.65
C ASP A 132 7.70 -6.90 13.61
N VAL A 133 7.03 -5.81 13.24
CA VAL A 133 6.11 -5.05 14.11
C VAL A 133 4.70 -5.14 13.54
N PRO A 134 3.65 -5.42 14.34
CA PRO A 134 3.64 -5.63 15.79
C PRO A 134 4.17 -7.01 16.24
N CYS A 135 4.25 -7.96 15.32
CA CYS A 135 4.96 -9.22 15.45
C CYS A 135 5.49 -9.62 14.07
N PHE A 136 6.43 -10.57 14.01
CA PHE A 136 6.93 -11.08 12.74
C PHE A 136 5.78 -11.63 11.89
N HIS A 137 5.57 -11.03 10.73
CA HIS A 137 4.55 -11.44 9.78
C HIS A 137 5.03 -11.26 8.35
N ARG A 138 4.27 -11.84 7.41
CA ARG A 138 4.56 -11.79 5.98
C ARG A 138 3.33 -11.38 5.20
N MET A 139 3.48 -10.42 4.29
CA MET A 139 2.51 -10.16 3.24
C MET A 139 3.00 -10.82 1.96
N GLU A 140 2.22 -11.75 1.42
CA GLU A 140 2.61 -12.56 0.26
C GLU A 140 1.45 -12.61 -0.73
N SER A 141 1.56 -11.90 -1.86
CA SER A 141 0.53 -11.95 -2.91
C SER A 141 0.54 -13.27 -3.70
N GLY A 142 1.63 -14.05 -3.57
CA GLY A 142 1.87 -15.32 -4.24
C GLY A 142 2.10 -15.20 -5.74
N SER A 143 2.41 -14.01 -6.24
CA SER A 143 2.61 -13.75 -7.66
C SER A 143 3.54 -12.57 -7.90
N PRO A 144 4.43 -12.63 -8.89
CA PRO A 144 5.30 -11.51 -9.23
C PRO A 144 4.63 -10.44 -10.11
N HIS A 145 3.40 -10.70 -10.58
CA HIS A 145 2.68 -9.79 -11.47
C HIS A 145 2.37 -8.47 -10.77
N ALA A 146 2.41 -7.36 -11.52
CA ALA A 146 1.93 -6.07 -11.03
C ALA A 146 0.42 -6.17 -10.76
N SER A 147 -0.02 -5.70 -9.58
CA SER A 147 -1.42 -5.74 -9.16
C SER A 147 -2.01 -4.34 -9.11
N TYR A 148 -3.17 -4.16 -9.74
CA TYR A 148 -4.01 -2.98 -9.59
C TYR A 148 -5.50 -3.34 -9.65
N ALA A 149 -6.38 -2.39 -9.40
CA ALA A 149 -7.83 -2.60 -9.53
C ALA A 149 -8.50 -1.44 -10.28
N ILE A 150 -9.62 -1.74 -10.93
CA ILE A 150 -10.55 -0.76 -11.49
C ILE A 150 -11.85 -0.86 -10.69
N ALA A 151 -12.26 0.26 -10.09
CA ALA A 151 -13.56 0.39 -9.44
C ALA A 151 -14.47 1.26 -10.31
N GLU A 152 -15.65 0.75 -10.66
CA GLU A 152 -16.62 1.44 -11.50
C GLU A 152 -17.98 1.48 -10.80
N ARG A 153 -18.71 2.60 -10.96
CA ARG A 153 -20.11 2.73 -10.58
C ARG A 153 -20.93 3.28 -11.73
N ARG A 154 -21.92 2.52 -12.18
CA ARG A 154 -22.84 2.93 -13.25
C ARG A 154 -24.16 3.42 -12.67
N GLY A 155 -24.59 4.61 -13.09
CA GLY A 155 -25.93 5.13 -12.80
C GLY A 155 -26.28 5.23 -11.31
N GLY A 156 -25.30 5.45 -10.43
CA GLY A 156 -25.50 5.51 -8.98
C GLY A 156 -25.77 4.17 -8.30
N GLY A 157 -25.57 3.04 -9.01
CA GLY A 157 -25.70 1.69 -8.45
C GLY A 157 -24.55 1.30 -7.51
N PRO A 158 -24.44 0.01 -7.13
CA PRO A 158 -23.32 -0.46 -6.33
C PRO A 158 -22.01 -0.37 -7.11
N TRP A 159 -20.89 -0.28 -6.38
CA TRP A 159 -19.55 -0.37 -6.96
C TRP A 159 -19.27 -1.79 -7.46
N SER A 160 -18.68 -1.89 -8.65
CA SER A 160 -18.03 -3.11 -9.16
C SER A 160 -16.52 -2.93 -9.15
N VAL A 161 -15.78 -3.98 -8.80
CA VAL A 161 -14.32 -3.94 -8.75
C VAL A 161 -13.74 -5.11 -9.53
N GLU A 162 -12.78 -4.81 -10.39
CA GLU A 162 -11.98 -5.79 -11.12
C GLU A 162 -10.52 -5.68 -10.68
N HIS A 163 -9.93 -6.78 -10.21
CA HIS A 163 -8.52 -6.88 -9.89
C HIS A 163 -7.74 -7.44 -11.07
N PHE A 164 -6.66 -6.75 -11.44
CA PHE A 164 -5.79 -7.10 -12.54
C PHE A 164 -4.44 -7.58 -12.01
N ARG A 165 -3.90 -8.62 -12.67
CA ARG A 165 -2.53 -9.09 -12.47
C ARG A 165 -1.82 -9.08 -13.82
N ILE A 166 -0.88 -8.17 -13.98
CA ILE A 166 -0.23 -7.92 -15.27
C ILE A 166 1.21 -8.43 -15.26
N PRO A 167 1.61 -9.30 -16.20
CA PRO A 167 3.00 -9.64 -16.38
C PRO A 167 3.80 -8.45 -16.88
N TYR A 168 4.98 -8.29 -16.28
CA TYR A 168 6.02 -7.35 -16.69
C TYR A 168 7.38 -8.04 -16.53
N PRO A 169 8.49 -7.42 -17.00
CA PRO A 169 9.86 -7.92 -16.81
C PRO A 169 10.33 -7.92 -15.33
N HIS A 170 9.58 -8.57 -14.44
CA HIS A 170 9.82 -8.63 -13.00
C HIS A 170 11.17 -9.27 -12.64
N GLU A 171 11.70 -10.17 -13.47
CA GLU A 171 13.04 -10.73 -13.28
C GLU A 171 14.14 -9.66 -13.40
N GLU A 172 13.95 -8.65 -14.26
CA GLU A 172 14.90 -7.54 -14.37
C GLU A 172 14.85 -6.65 -13.13
N ALA A 173 13.65 -6.35 -12.65
CA ALA A 173 13.46 -5.61 -11.40
C ALA A 173 14.02 -6.36 -10.18
N ALA A 174 13.79 -7.67 -10.10
CA ALA A 174 14.32 -8.53 -9.05
C ALA A 174 15.85 -8.58 -9.09
N ARG A 175 16.46 -8.78 -10.26
CA ARG A 175 17.93 -8.75 -10.42
C ARG A 175 18.48 -7.39 -9.98
N ARG A 176 17.86 -6.29 -10.40
CA ARG A 176 18.30 -4.94 -10.05
C ARG A 176 18.26 -4.71 -8.53
N ALA A 177 17.22 -5.18 -7.85
CA ALA A 177 17.15 -5.11 -6.39
C ALA A 177 18.32 -5.85 -5.72
N GLY A 178 18.66 -7.05 -6.21
CA GLY A 178 19.81 -7.81 -5.72
C GLY A 178 21.15 -7.09 -5.92
N GLU A 179 21.35 -6.48 -7.10
CA GLU A 179 22.55 -5.67 -7.42
C GLU A 179 22.68 -4.41 -6.55
N LEU A 180 21.56 -3.89 -6.06
CA LEU A 180 21.49 -2.75 -5.14
C LEU A 180 21.53 -3.17 -3.67
N GLY A 181 21.89 -4.43 -3.37
CA GLY A 181 22.05 -4.91 -2.00
C GLY A 181 20.74 -5.23 -1.28
N ARG A 182 19.65 -5.49 -2.02
CA ARG A 182 18.35 -5.93 -1.49
C ARG A 182 18.00 -7.35 -1.94
N PRO A 183 18.69 -8.38 -1.39
CA PRO A 183 18.40 -9.77 -1.72
C PRO A 183 17.00 -10.22 -1.24
N ASP A 184 16.50 -9.58 -0.19
CA ASP A 184 15.12 -9.68 0.27
C ASP A 184 14.14 -9.23 -0.83
N TRP A 185 14.27 -8.00 -1.33
CA TRP A 185 13.41 -7.50 -2.41
C TRP A 185 13.57 -8.29 -3.71
N GLN A 186 14.79 -8.72 -4.04
CA GLN A 186 15.03 -9.60 -5.18
C GLN A 186 14.13 -10.83 -5.12
N LYS A 187 14.09 -11.50 -3.97
CA LYS A 187 13.24 -12.67 -3.75
C LYS A 187 11.77 -12.30 -3.79
N TRP A 188 11.37 -11.25 -3.07
CA TRP A 188 9.98 -10.83 -2.95
C TRP A 188 9.37 -10.45 -4.29
N ILE A 189 10.08 -9.65 -5.10
CA ILE A 189 9.66 -9.25 -6.44
C ILE A 189 9.58 -10.46 -7.37
N ARG A 190 10.58 -11.37 -7.31
CA ARG A 190 10.66 -12.53 -8.18
C ARG A 190 9.52 -13.53 -7.97
N THR A 191 9.10 -13.73 -6.72
CA THR A 191 8.23 -14.86 -6.38
C THR A 191 6.86 -14.43 -5.88
N GLY A 192 6.74 -13.20 -5.35
CA GLY A 192 5.57 -12.80 -4.55
C GLY A 192 5.49 -13.52 -3.20
N PHE A 193 6.59 -14.10 -2.73
CA PHE A 193 6.73 -14.76 -1.43
C PHE A 193 7.91 -14.17 -0.65
N ALA A 194 7.71 -13.98 0.66
CA ALA A 194 8.76 -13.56 1.59
C ALA A 194 9.56 -14.74 2.15
N ARG A 195 8.96 -15.94 2.18
CA ARG A 195 9.59 -17.19 2.64
C ARG A 195 10.52 -17.86 1.64
#